data_AF-A0A6I1JI92-F1
#
_entry.id   AF-A0A6I1JI92-F1
#
_cell.length_a   1.000
_cell.length_b   1.000
_cell.length_c   1.000
_cell.angle_alpha   90.00
_cell.angle_beta   90.00
_cell.angle_gamma   90.00
#
_symmetry.space_group_name_H-M   'P 1'
#
loop_
_entity.id
_entity.type
_entity.pdbx_description
1 polymer ?
#
loop_
_entity_poly.entity_id
_entity_poly.type
_entity_poly.pdbx_seq_one_letter_code
_entity_poly.pdbx_strand_id
1 'polypeptide(L)'
;MIHALKCAGRRLLRQVNGAIVVLFMVVAVLAVADEIEGGTLPILKHQSTEAVPATEPGQVCWHWSFMKARDAVPLSFSWTMERDGRRYSIIPIPTGGQAPVLFREMARGTAVDRKFCAPSPSANGPGPTVVTGYAYYRTHGFWAVRQDFAPAIIP
;
A
#
# COMPACT_ATOMS: atom_id res chain seq x y z
N MET A 1 44.44 -1.30 42.35
CA MET A 1 43.82 -0.23 41.53
C MET A 1 43.56 -0.66 40.07
N ILE A 2 44.51 -1.31 39.37
CA ILE A 2 44.39 -1.68 37.93
C ILE A 2 43.28 -2.74 37.63
N HIS A 3 42.97 -3.63 38.57
CA HIS A 3 41.91 -4.66 38.39
C HIS A 3 40.48 -4.08 38.40
N ALA A 4 40.22 -3.00 39.14
CA ALA A 4 38.89 -2.39 39.21
C ALA A 4 38.49 -1.67 37.91
N LEU A 5 39.46 -1.02 37.24
CA LEU A 5 39.26 -0.36 35.94
C LEU A 5 38.94 -1.35 34.81
N LYS A 6 39.55 -2.54 34.81
CA LYS A 6 39.26 -3.59 33.80
C LYS A 6 37.84 -4.16 33.94
N CYS A 7 37.33 -4.31 35.17
CA CYS A 7 35.95 -4.76 35.41
C CYS A 7 34.90 -3.68 35.05
N ALA A 8 35.18 -2.41 35.33
CA ALA A 8 34.30 -1.30 34.96
C ALA A 8 34.19 -1.16 33.43
N GLY A 9 35.31 -1.25 32.70
CA GLY A 9 35.31 -1.19 31.23
C GLY A 9 34.53 -2.31 30.57
N ARG A 10 34.63 -3.56 31.07
CA ARG A 10 33.84 -4.70 30.53
C ARG A 10 32.34 -4.59 30.78
N ARG A 11 31.91 -3.99 31.91
CA ARG A 11 30.48 -3.71 32.16
C ARG A 11 29.96 -2.60 31.25
N LEU A 12 30.74 -1.54 31.04
CA LEU A 12 30.37 -0.44 30.15
C LEU A 12 30.23 -0.91 28.68
N LEU A 13 31.20 -1.69 28.18
CA LEU A 13 31.15 -2.28 26.83
C LEU A 13 29.96 -3.23 26.64
N ARG A 14 29.59 -4.03 27.65
CA ARG A 14 28.37 -4.87 27.59
C ARG A 14 27.08 -4.04 27.58
N GLN A 15 27.02 -2.95 28.34
CA GLN A 15 25.84 -2.08 28.36
C GLN A 15 25.68 -1.29 27.05
N VAL A 16 26.77 -0.79 26.47
CA VAL A 16 26.75 -0.10 25.18
C VAL A 16 26.32 -1.06 24.06
N ASN A 17 26.87 -2.29 24.04
CA ASN A 17 26.45 -3.29 23.06
C ASN A 17 24.98 -3.71 23.25
N GLY A 18 24.50 -3.81 24.49
CA GLY A 18 23.09 -4.07 24.77
C GLY A 18 22.16 -2.95 24.29
N ALA A 19 22.53 -1.68 24.53
CA ALA A 19 21.77 -0.53 24.07
C ALA A 19 21.74 -0.42 22.53
N ILE A 20 22.86 -0.72 21.86
CA ILE A 20 22.93 -0.74 20.39
C ILE A 20 22.02 -1.85 19.83
N VAL A 21 22.02 -3.04 20.43
CA VAL A 21 21.15 -4.15 19.99
C VAL A 21 19.67 -3.80 20.20
N VAL A 22 19.31 -3.20 21.34
CA VAL A 22 17.93 -2.75 21.60
C VAL A 22 17.51 -1.68 20.60
N LEU A 23 18.36 -0.68 20.35
CA LEU A 23 18.08 0.36 19.37
C LEU A 23 17.92 -0.24 17.96
N PHE A 24 18.78 -1.17 17.57
CA PHE A 24 18.68 -1.86 16.28
C PHE A 24 17.39 -2.67 16.18
N MET A 25 16.99 -3.41 17.22
CA MET A 25 15.72 -4.14 17.23
C MET A 25 14.52 -3.21 17.14
N VAL A 26 14.52 -2.09 17.88
CA VAL A 26 13.45 -1.09 17.79
C VAL A 26 13.37 -0.56 16.37
N VAL A 27 14.48 -0.11 15.78
CA VAL A 27 14.51 0.40 14.40
C VAL A 27 14.05 -0.65 13.41
N ALA A 28 14.49 -1.91 13.55
CA ALA A 28 14.08 -3.00 12.67
C ALA A 28 12.56 -3.29 12.76
N VAL A 29 12.00 -3.32 13.97
CA VAL A 29 10.55 -3.50 14.17
C VAL A 29 9.78 -2.33 13.56
N LEU A 30 10.22 -1.09 13.80
CA LEU A 30 9.54 0.08 13.22
C LEU A 30 9.64 0.15 11.70
N ALA A 31 10.71 -0.41 11.11
CA ALA A 31 10.94 -0.43 9.68
C ALA A 31 10.08 -1.45 8.91
N VAL A 32 9.52 -2.46 9.58
CA VAL A 32 8.66 -3.48 8.96
C VAL A 32 7.24 -3.52 9.53
N ALA A 33 6.95 -2.71 10.55
CA ALA A 33 5.66 -2.69 11.24
C ALA A 33 4.51 -2.34 10.30
N ASP A 34 4.72 -1.44 9.35
CA ASP A 34 3.72 -1.02 8.37
C ASP A 34 3.34 -2.16 7.41
N GLU A 35 4.33 -2.90 6.89
CA GLU A 35 4.10 -4.07 6.03
C GLU A 35 3.39 -5.20 6.77
N ILE A 36 3.83 -5.48 8.01
CA ILE A 36 3.20 -6.51 8.86
C ILE A 36 1.76 -6.11 9.21
N GLU A 37 1.51 -4.86 9.59
CA GLU A 37 0.17 -4.38 9.93
C GLU A 37 -0.76 -4.39 8.71
N GLY A 38 -0.27 -3.99 7.53
CA GLY A 38 -1.04 -4.02 6.29
C GLY A 38 -1.46 -5.43 5.88
N GLY A 39 -0.61 -6.43 6.11
CA GLY A 39 -0.89 -7.83 5.82
C GLY A 39 -1.76 -8.55 6.87
N THR A 40 -1.54 -8.27 8.16
CA THR A 40 -2.21 -8.99 9.26
C THR A 40 -3.50 -8.32 9.74
N LEU A 41 -3.56 -6.99 9.70
CA LEU A 41 -4.72 -6.19 10.09
C LEU A 41 -5.11 -5.25 8.93
N PRO A 42 -5.56 -5.82 7.80
CA PRO A 42 -5.81 -5.04 6.61
C PRO A 42 -6.93 -4.03 6.85
N ILE A 43 -6.79 -2.86 6.22
CA ILE A 43 -7.79 -1.78 6.23
C ILE A 43 -8.88 -2.07 5.19
N LEU A 44 -8.50 -2.64 4.05
CA LEU A 44 -9.41 -3.14 3.03
C LEU A 44 -9.40 -4.67 3.00
N LYS A 45 -10.56 -5.31 2.98
CA LYS A 45 -10.68 -6.77 2.86
C LYS A 45 -11.62 -7.15 1.73
N HIS A 46 -11.62 -8.43 1.34
CA HIS A 46 -12.42 -8.95 0.23
C HIS A 46 -12.23 -8.11 -1.03
N GLN A 47 -10.98 -7.73 -1.30
CA GLN A 47 -10.65 -6.93 -2.47
C GLN A 47 -10.77 -7.81 -3.72
N SER A 48 -11.45 -7.31 -4.75
CA SER A 48 -11.45 -7.94 -6.08
C SER A 48 -11.25 -6.89 -7.16
N THR A 49 -10.60 -7.31 -8.24
CA THR A 49 -10.38 -6.50 -9.42
C THR A 49 -10.72 -7.30 -10.65
N GLU A 50 -11.53 -6.73 -11.53
CA GLU A 50 -12.02 -7.40 -12.73
C GLU A 50 -11.79 -6.50 -13.93
N ALA A 51 -11.26 -7.06 -15.02
CA ALA A 51 -11.19 -6.33 -16.28
C ALA A 51 -12.61 -6.08 -16.80
N VAL A 52 -12.88 -4.85 -17.24
CA VAL A 52 -14.17 -4.50 -17.83
C VAL A 52 -13.97 -3.78 -19.16
N PRO A 53 -14.95 -3.81 -20.07
CA PRO A 53 -14.83 -3.12 -21.35
C PRO A 53 -14.47 -1.65 -21.20
N ALA A 54 -13.54 -1.22 -22.05
CA ALA A 54 -13.13 0.18 -22.15
C ALA A 54 -14.35 1.06 -22.48
N THR A 55 -14.42 2.22 -21.82
CA THR A 55 -15.49 3.20 -22.10
C THR A 55 -15.19 3.99 -23.37
N GLU A 56 -13.91 4.26 -23.64
CA GLU A 56 -13.43 5.00 -24.80
C GLU A 56 -12.21 4.31 -25.43
N PRO A 57 -11.97 4.50 -26.74
CA PRO A 57 -10.73 4.03 -27.38
C PRO A 57 -9.50 4.59 -26.66
N GLY A 58 -8.46 3.76 -26.49
CA GLY A 58 -7.23 4.19 -25.82
C GLY A 58 -7.28 4.12 -24.29
N GLN A 59 -8.36 3.62 -23.69
CA GLN A 59 -8.45 3.41 -22.25
C GLN A 59 -8.34 1.93 -21.87
N VAL A 60 -7.88 1.69 -20.66
CA VAL A 60 -8.10 0.42 -19.96
C VAL A 60 -9.00 0.69 -18.76
N CYS A 61 -9.97 -0.18 -18.54
CA CYS A 61 -10.90 -0.05 -17.43
C CYS A 61 -10.92 -1.33 -16.60
N TRP A 62 -11.10 -1.16 -15.30
CA TRP A 62 -11.27 -2.25 -14.37
C TRP A 62 -12.33 -1.90 -13.34
N HIS A 63 -13.01 -2.92 -12.85
CA HIS A 63 -13.83 -2.84 -11.67
C HIS A 63 -12.95 -3.12 -10.46
N TRP A 64 -13.09 -2.31 -9.40
CA TRP A 64 -12.44 -2.59 -8.13
C TRP A 64 -13.49 -2.56 -7.02
N SER A 65 -13.57 -3.67 -6.32
CA SER A 65 -14.47 -3.86 -5.19
C SER A 65 -13.67 -4.15 -3.91
N PHE A 66 -14.16 -3.67 -2.77
CA PHE A 66 -13.61 -3.98 -1.46
C PHE A 66 -14.60 -3.68 -0.34
N MET A 67 -14.30 -4.19 0.85
CA MET A 67 -14.97 -3.83 2.09
C MET A 67 -13.98 -3.20 3.07
N LYS A 68 -14.34 -2.07 3.69
CA LYS A 68 -13.56 -1.43 4.74
C LYS A 68 -13.60 -2.31 6.01
N ALA A 69 -12.46 -2.87 6.40
CA ALA A 69 -12.36 -3.79 7.53
C ALA A 69 -12.24 -3.07 8.89
N ARG A 70 -11.63 -1.88 8.90
CA ARG A 70 -11.44 -1.01 10.07
C ARG A 70 -11.36 0.45 9.68
N ASP A 71 -11.64 1.35 10.62
CA ASP A 71 -11.55 2.79 10.42
C ASP A 71 -10.08 3.21 10.22
N ALA A 72 -9.83 4.01 9.20
CA ALA A 72 -8.52 4.58 8.91
C ALA A 72 -8.66 5.74 7.92
N VAL A 73 -7.90 6.81 8.15
CA VAL A 73 -7.92 8.02 7.33
C VAL A 73 -7.01 7.83 6.13
N PRO A 74 -7.50 7.91 4.88
CA PRO A 74 -6.62 7.82 3.72
C PRO A 74 -5.68 9.02 3.67
N LEU A 75 -4.41 8.78 3.38
CA LEU A 75 -3.39 9.81 3.20
C LEU A 75 -3.07 10.03 1.72
N SER A 76 -2.85 8.94 0.99
CA SER A 76 -2.54 8.96 -0.43
C SER A 76 -2.83 7.60 -1.06
N PHE A 77 -2.89 7.57 -2.39
CA PHE A 77 -2.96 6.34 -3.17
C PHE A 77 -2.22 6.51 -4.48
N SER A 78 -1.85 5.39 -5.08
CA SER A 78 -1.25 5.36 -6.41
C SER A 78 -1.69 4.11 -7.14
N TRP A 79 -1.77 4.23 -8.47
CA TRP A 79 -1.95 3.11 -9.36
C TRP A 79 -0.85 3.14 -10.42
N THR A 80 -0.40 1.95 -10.79
CA THR A 80 0.56 1.76 -11.86
C THR A 80 0.03 0.74 -12.86
N MET A 81 0.33 1.00 -14.12
CA MET A 81 0.07 0.12 -15.23
C MET A 81 1.39 -0.49 -15.67
N GLU A 82 1.44 -1.80 -15.86
CA GLU A 82 2.53 -2.50 -16.48
C GLU A 82 2.08 -3.12 -17.79
N ARG A 83 2.82 -2.82 -18.87
CA ARG A 83 2.58 -3.33 -20.22
C ARG A 83 3.90 -3.42 -20.98
N ASP A 84 4.12 -4.53 -21.67
CA ASP A 84 5.34 -4.76 -22.46
C ASP A 84 6.64 -4.57 -21.64
N GLY A 85 6.61 -4.97 -20.36
CA GLY A 85 7.73 -4.78 -19.42
C GLY A 85 7.99 -3.32 -19.01
N ARG A 86 7.13 -2.38 -19.40
CA ARG A 86 7.20 -0.96 -19.04
C ARG A 86 6.15 -0.62 -18.01
N ARG A 87 6.55 0.14 -16.99
CA ARG A 87 5.66 0.60 -15.92
C ARG A 87 5.34 2.08 -16.06
N TYR A 88 4.06 2.42 -15.93
CA TYR A 88 3.52 3.76 -16.06
C TYR A 88 2.73 4.11 -14.80
N SER A 89 2.94 5.30 -14.25
CA SER A 89 2.03 5.83 -13.22
C SER A 89 0.73 6.26 -13.88
N ILE A 90 -0.41 5.88 -13.30
CA ILE A 90 -1.72 6.21 -13.84
C ILE A 90 -2.61 6.88 -12.79
N ILE A 91 -3.47 7.78 -13.24
CA ILE A 91 -4.50 8.39 -12.42
C ILE A 91 -5.83 7.77 -12.84
N PRO A 92 -6.43 6.88 -12.02
CA PRO A 92 -7.70 6.28 -12.35
C PRO A 92 -8.82 7.32 -12.28
N ILE A 93 -9.64 7.36 -13.31
CA ILE A 93 -10.83 8.20 -13.38
C ILE A 93 -12.02 7.31 -13.01
N PRO A 94 -12.69 7.56 -11.87
CA PRO A 94 -13.93 6.86 -11.54
C PRO A 94 -15.01 7.22 -12.56
N THR A 95 -15.72 6.23 -13.10
CA THR A 95 -16.84 6.47 -14.00
C THR A 95 -18.07 6.94 -13.22
N GLY A 96 -18.84 7.89 -13.78
CA GLY A 96 -20.08 8.39 -13.15
C GLY A 96 -19.91 9.64 -12.27
N GLY A 97 -18.84 10.41 -12.44
CA GLY A 97 -18.69 11.75 -11.83
C GLY A 97 -18.47 11.77 -10.31
N GLN A 98 -18.20 10.61 -9.70
CA GLN A 98 -17.95 10.52 -8.27
C GLN A 98 -16.49 10.83 -7.97
N ALA A 99 -16.22 11.49 -6.84
CA ALA A 99 -14.84 11.71 -6.39
C ALA A 99 -14.12 10.36 -6.20
N PRO A 100 -12.78 10.29 -6.36
CA PRO A 100 -12.03 9.07 -6.08
C PRO A 100 -12.33 8.64 -4.64
N VAL A 101 -12.89 7.45 -4.48
CA VAL A 101 -13.37 6.92 -3.19
C VAL A 101 -12.27 6.93 -2.12
N LEU A 102 -11.01 6.94 -2.56
CA LEU A 102 -9.83 6.89 -1.72
C LEU A 102 -9.43 8.21 -1.07
N PHE A 103 -10.10 9.34 -1.33
CA PHE A 103 -9.82 10.59 -0.59
C PHE A 103 -10.75 10.83 0.61
N ARG A 104 -11.79 10.02 0.77
CA ARG A 104 -12.76 10.19 1.85
C ARG A 104 -12.55 9.15 2.93
N GLU A 105 -12.60 9.58 4.18
CA GLU A 105 -12.73 8.66 5.30
C GLU A 105 -14.04 7.88 5.19
N MET A 106 -13.95 6.56 5.32
CA MET A 106 -15.09 5.65 5.23
C MET A 106 -15.20 4.86 6.53
N ALA A 107 -16.42 4.71 7.00
CA ALA A 107 -16.72 3.89 8.16
C ALA A 107 -16.42 2.41 7.88
N ARG A 108 -15.99 1.69 8.90
CA ARG A 108 -15.92 0.23 8.91
C ARG A 108 -17.22 -0.40 8.40
N GLY A 109 -17.09 -1.46 7.59
CA GLY A 109 -18.21 -2.16 6.96
C GLY A 109 -18.69 -1.53 5.65
N THR A 110 -18.21 -0.34 5.30
CA THR A 110 -18.51 0.29 4.00
C THR A 110 -17.99 -0.60 2.87
N ALA A 111 -18.89 -1.04 1.99
CA ALA A 111 -18.54 -1.70 0.74
C ALA A 111 -18.41 -0.67 -0.37
N VAL A 112 -17.40 -0.85 -1.21
CA VAL A 112 -17.14 -0.02 -2.38
C VAL A 112 -17.08 -0.95 -3.57
N ASP A 113 -17.76 -0.52 -4.63
CA ASP A 113 -17.79 -1.24 -5.90
C ASP A 113 -17.85 -0.19 -7.01
N ARG A 114 -16.73 -0.03 -7.73
CA ARG A 114 -16.52 1.10 -8.64
C ARG A 114 -15.69 0.72 -9.86
N LYS A 115 -16.15 1.19 -11.02
CA LYS A 115 -15.41 1.13 -12.28
C LYS A 115 -14.46 2.32 -12.38
N PHE A 116 -13.23 2.01 -12.72
CA PHE A 116 -12.15 2.95 -12.97
C PHE A 116 -11.66 2.78 -14.40
N CYS A 117 -11.25 3.87 -15.02
CA CYS A 117 -10.59 3.87 -16.32
C CYS A 117 -9.33 4.73 -16.27
N ALA A 118 -8.32 4.36 -17.04
CA ALA A 118 -7.12 5.16 -17.22
C ALA A 118 -6.70 5.17 -18.69
N PRO A 119 -6.10 6.26 -19.20
CA PRO A 119 -5.44 6.26 -20.49
C PRO A 119 -4.37 5.16 -20.53
N SER A 120 -4.37 4.35 -21.59
CA SER A 120 -3.33 3.38 -21.85
C SER A 120 -2.49 3.85 -23.02
N PRO A 121 -1.16 4.02 -22.84
CA PRO A 121 -0.27 4.45 -23.92
C PRO A 121 -0.21 3.44 -25.07
N SER A 122 -0.71 2.21 -24.87
CA SER A 122 -0.76 1.16 -25.90
C SER A 122 -2.01 0.29 -25.76
N ALA A 123 -3.20 0.88 -25.61
CA ALA A 123 -4.46 0.11 -25.47
C ALA A 123 -4.68 -0.98 -26.56
N ASN A 124 -4.08 -0.80 -27.74
CA ASN A 124 -4.19 -1.69 -28.89
C ASN A 124 -2.94 -2.58 -29.12
N GLY A 125 -1.97 -2.60 -28.21
CA GLY A 125 -0.77 -3.44 -28.33
C GLY A 125 -1.07 -4.94 -28.08
N PRO A 126 -0.17 -5.86 -28.44
CA PRO A 126 -0.31 -7.26 -28.03
C PRO A 126 -0.04 -7.42 -26.52
N GLY A 127 -0.72 -8.38 -25.88
CA GLY A 127 -0.41 -8.82 -24.51
C GLY A 127 -1.20 -8.13 -23.39
N PRO A 128 -1.23 -8.75 -22.20
CA PRO A 128 -2.05 -8.29 -21.08
C PRO A 128 -1.47 -7.02 -20.46
N THR A 129 -2.36 -6.11 -20.06
CA THR A 129 -2.04 -5.01 -19.15
C THR A 129 -2.24 -5.47 -17.70
N VAL A 130 -1.26 -5.24 -16.84
CA VAL A 130 -1.41 -5.44 -15.39
C VAL A 130 -1.56 -4.09 -14.70
N VAL A 131 -2.64 -3.90 -13.96
CA VAL A 131 -2.88 -2.70 -13.16
C VAL A 131 -2.72 -3.06 -11.69
N THR A 132 -1.82 -2.38 -11.00
CA THR A 132 -1.57 -2.55 -9.56
C THR A 132 -1.70 -1.22 -8.86
N GLY A 133 -1.95 -1.21 -7.56
CA GLY A 133 -1.98 0.02 -6.80
C GLY A 133 -1.85 -0.22 -5.32
N TYR A 134 -1.76 0.87 -4.59
CA TYR A 134 -1.68 0.87 -3.14
C TYR A 134 -2.29 2.14 -2.57
N ALA A 135 -2.62 2.11 -1.28
CA ALA A 135 -2.91 3.30 -0.49
C ALA A 135 -2.10 3.34 0.80
N TYR A 136 -1.78 4.55 1.22
CA TYR A 136 -1.31 4.84 2.56
C TYR A 136 -2.48 5.35 3.39
N TYR A 137 -2.61 4.80 4.59
CA TYR A 137 -3.61 5.21 5.55
C TYR A 137 -2.95 5.61 6.84
N ARG A 138 -3.42 6.69 7.46
CA ARG A 138 -3.13 6.98 8.85
C ARG A 138 -4.04 6.13 9.72
N THR A 139 -3.43 5.35 10.61
CA THR A 139 -4.12 4.59 11.64
C THR A 139 -4.05 5.40 12.95
N HIS A 140 -3.96 4.74 14.11
CA HIS A 140 -3.90 5.43 15.40
C HIS A 140 -2.60 6.25 15.55
N GLY A 141 -2.72 7.53 15.91
CA GLY A 141 -1.57 8.41 16.14
C GLY A 141 -0.86 8.84 14.85
N PHE A 142 0.47 8.64 14.80
CA PHE A 142 1.34 9.06 13.69
C PHE A 142 1.69 7.95 12.70
N TRP A 143 1.15 6.74 12.91
CA TRP A 143 1.49 5.58 12.09
C TRP A 143 0.75 5.62 10.75
N ALA A 144 1.51 5.42 9.67
CA ALA A 144 0.99 5.23 8.33
C ALA A 144 1.19 3.77 7.92
N VAL A 145 0.13 3.14 7.44
CA VAL A 145 0.14 1.77 6.93
C VAL A 145 -0.03 1.81 5.42
N ARG A 146 0.89 1.18 4.71
CA ARG A 146 0.73 0.88 3.30
C ARG A 146 -0.12 -0.38 3.14
N GLN A 147 -1.07 -0.34 2.22
CA GLN A 147 -1.79 -1.53 1.80
C GLN A 147 -1.90 -1.58 0.27
N ASP A 148 -1.50 -2.71 -0.29
CA ASP A 148 -1.64 -2.98 -1.71
C ASP A 148 -3.09 -3.39 -2.07
N PHE A 149 -3.50 -3.01 -3.28
CA PHE A 149 -4.78 -3.38 -3.86
C PHE A 149 -4.70 -4.73 -4.57
N ALA A 150 -5.87 -5.34 -4.82
CA ALA A 150 -5.93 -6.48 -5.73
C ALA A 150 -5.48 -6.04 -7.15
N PRO A 151 -4.63 -6.82 -7.84
CA PRO A 151 -4.18 -6.49 -9.18
C PRO A 151 -5.25 -6.82 -10.23
N ALA A 152 -5.46 -5.93 -11.19
CA ALA A 152 -6.29 -6.20 -12.37
C ALA A 152 -5.42 -6.70 -13.52
N ILE A 153 -5.78 -7.82 -14.14
CA ILE A 153 -5.18 -8.32 -15.37
C ILE A 153 -6.18 -8.09 -16.50
N ILE A 154 -5.83 -7.21 -17.43
CA ILE A 154 -6.70 -6.79 -18.54
C ILE A 154 -6.13 -7.43 -19.81
N PRO A 155 -6.89 -8.32 -20.48
CA PRO A 155 -6.41 -9.07 -21.64
C PRO A 155 -6.23 -8.18 -22.88
#